data_AF-A0A0H5Q3D3-F1
#
_entry.id   AF-A0A0H5Q3D3-F1
#
_cell.length_a   1.000
_cell.length_b   1.000
_cell.length_c   1.000
_cell.angle_alpha   90.00
_cell.angle_beta   90.00
_cell.angle_gamma   90.00
#
_symmetry.space_group_name_H-M   'P 1'
#
loop_
_entity.id
_entity.type
_entity.pdbx_description
1 polymer ?
#
loop_
_entity_poly.entity_id
_entity_poly.type
_entity_poly.pdbx_seq_one_letter_code
_entity_poly.pdbx_strand_id
1 'polypeptide(L)'
;MSGWWVVVDPRTPEERDASQDRMGPLVASWEASVFNMRFLDDLVKEGRAEQHSFNGYPNRYTVPAGDFVPFIIDGPPVEDWGPNKGQNWNVTIHRQRLVALPAYHMLTVDVWDQT
;
A
#
# COMPACT_ATOMS: atom_id res chain seq x y z
N MET A 1 -8.10 0.88 -17.45
CA MET A 1 -7.64 2.27 -17.15
C MET A 1 -6.26 2.08 -16.56
N SER A 2 -5.20 2.58 -17.19
CA SER A 2 -3.85 2.32 -16.70
C SER A 2 -3.61 2.98 -15.35
N GLY A 3 -3.20 2.19 -14.38
CA GLY A 3 -3.02 2.64 -13.01
C GLY A 3 -2.52 1.52 -12.12
N TRP A 4 -2.51 1.79 -10.83
CA TRP A 4 -2.04 0.88 -9.80
C TRP A 4 -3.17 0.54 -8.85
N TRP A 5 -3.29 -0.73 -8.49
CA TRP A 5 -4.11 -1.13 -7.36
C TRP A 5 -3.22 -1.48 -6.18
N VAL A 6 -3.31 -0.66 -5.13
CA VAL A 6 -2.54 -0.83 -3.89
C VAL A 6 -3.40 -1.55 -2.87
N VAL A 7 -2.79 -2.56 -2.25
CA VAL A 7 -3.41 -3.42 -1.26
C VAL A 7 -2.52 -3.49 -0.03
N VAL A 8 -3.08 -3.19 1.13
CA VAL A 8 -2.36 -3.20 2.41
C VAL A 8 -2.95 -4.28 3.30
N ASP A 9 -2.11 -5.26 3.63
CA ASP A 9 -2.47 -6.43 4.41
C ASP A 9 -1.66 -6.45 5.73
N PRO A 10 -2.30 -6.74 6.88
CA PRO A 10 -1.59 -6.84 8.15
C PRO A 10 -0.82 -8.15 8.30
N ARG A 11 -0.96 -9.10 7.37
CA ARG A 11 -0.19 -10.35 7.39
C ARG A 11 1.15 -10.16 6.72
N THR A 12 2.09 -11.04 7.05
CA THR A 12 3.34 -11.19 6.31
C THR A 12 3.09 -11.63 4.85
N PRO A 13 4.05 -11.41 3.94
CA PRO A 13 3.96 -11.90 2.56
C PRO A 13 3.59 -13.38 2.47
N GLU A 14 4.23 -14.22 3.29
CA GLU A 14 4.06 -15.67 3.29
C GLU A 14 2.67 -16.08 3.78
N GLU A 15 2.20 -15.49 4.88
CA GLU A 15 0.86 -15.74 5.42
C GLU A 15 -0.23 -15.29 4.46
N ARG A 16 -0.02 -14.17 3.77
CA ARG A 16 -0.95 -13.65 2.78
C ARG A 16 -1.04 -14.59 1.58
N ASP A 17 0.10 -15.05 1.06
CA ASP A 17 0.15 -15.93 -0.11
C ASP A 17 -0.45 -17.31 0.18
N ALA A 18 -0.29 -17.81 1.41
CA ALA A 18 -0.88 -19.06 1.86
C ALA A 18 -2.40 -18.97 2.11
N SER A 19 -2.97 -17.76 2.21
CA SER A 19 -4.37 -17.58 2.58
C SER A 19 -5.33 -17.72 1.40
N GLN A 20 -6.45 -18.42 1.65
CA GLN A 20 -7.58 -18.47 0.74
C GLN A 20 -8.43 -17.19 0.78
N ASP A 21 -8.44 -16.49 1.91
CA ASP A 21 -9.09 -15.18 2.04
C ASP A 21 -8.08 -14.05 1.88
N ARG A 22 -7.93 -13.61 0.63
CA ARG A 22 -6.98 -12.55 0.27
C ARG A 22 -7.49 -11.15 0.60
N MET A 23 -8.82 -10.97 0.72
CA MET A 23 -9.43 -9.63 0.78
C MET A 23 -9.99 -9.30 2.17
N GLY A 24 -10.49 -10.27 2.93
CA GLY A 24 -11.10 -10.03 4.23
C GLY A 24 -10.18 -9.37 5.26
N PRO A 25 -8.89 -9.76 5.35
CA PRO A 25 -7.95 -9.18 6.31
C PRO A 25 -7.37 -7.81 5.93
N LEU A 26 -7.65 -7.31 4.72
CA LEU A 26 -7.10 -6.03 4.29
C LEU A 26 -7.44 -4.91 5.26
N VAL A 27 -6.49 -4.02 5.44
CA VAL A 27 -6.62 -2.83 6.30
C VAL A 27 -6.73 -1.54 5.48
N ALA A 28 -6.24 -1.56 4.25
CA ALA A 28 -6.47 -0.52 3.27
C ALA A 28 -6.36 -1.06 1.84
N SER A 29 -7.07 -0.44 0.91
CA SER A 29 -6.87 -0.61 -0.53
C SER A 29 -7.31 0.65 -1.27
N TRP A 30 -6.66 0.94 -2.40
CA TRP A 30 -7.08 2.01 -3.28
C TRP A 30 -6.51 1.79 -4.67
N GLU A 31 -7.11 2.46 -5.63
CA GLU A 31 -6.59 2.57 -6.99
C GLU A 31 -5.94 3.94 -7.14
N ALA A 32 -4.84 3.99 -7.89
CA ALA A 32 -4.00 5.16 -8.03
C ALA A 32 -3.58 5.35 -9.48
N SER A 33 -3.47 6.60 -9.91
CA SER A 33 -2.89 6.93 -11.21
C SER A 33 -1.45 6.44 -11.34
N VAL A 34 -0.98 6.25 -12.58
CA VAL A 34 0.39 5.75 -12.86
C VAL A 34 1.50 6.59 -12.22
N PHE A 35 1.23 7.86 -11.89
CA PHE A 35 2.20 8.80 -11.31
C PHE A 35 2.25 8.75 -9.77
N ASN A 36 1.32 8.08 -9.10
CA ASN A 36 1.09 8.27 -7.67
C ASN A 36 1.65 7.15 -6.77
N MET A 37 2.84 6.62 -7.09
CA MET A 37 3.50 5.53 -6.34
C MET A 37 4.83 5.91 -5.69
N ARG A 38 5.38 7.10 -5.97
CA ARG A 38 6.75 7.44 -5.58
C ARG A 38 6.93 7.52 -4.06
N PHE A 39 5.87 7.73 -3.29
CA PHE A 39 5.92 7.61 -1.83
C PHE A 39 6.48 6.26 -1.33
N LEU A 40 6.23 5.14 -2.04
CA LEU A 40 6.80 3.83 -1.67
C LEU A 40 8.31 3.79 -1.95
N ASP A 41 8.74 4.35 -3.08
CA ASP A 41 10.17 4.47 -3.40
C ASP A 41 10.91 5.33 -2.37
N ASP A 42 10.27 6.41 -1.92
CA ASP A 42 10.85 7.31 -0.94
C ASP A 42 10.92 6.64 0.45
N LEU A 43 9.90 5.87 0.86
CA LEU A 43 9.97 5.03 2.07
C LEU A 43 11.11 3.99 2.01
N VAL A 44 11.33 3.37 0.87
CA VAL A 44 12.44 2.41 0.68
C VAL A 44 13.80 3.13 0.75
N LYS A 45 13.94 4.28 0.08
CA LYS A 45 15.19 5.08 0.13
C LYS A 45 15.51 5.60 1.53
N GLU A 46 14.49 5.93 2.31
CA GLU A 46 14.62 6.34 3.72
C GLU A 46 14.92 5.18 4.66
N GLY A 47 14.92 3.93 4.18
CA GLY A 47 15.13 2.73 5.00
C GLY A 47 13.96 2.37 5.89
N ARG A 48 12.77 2.88 5.58
CA ARG A 48 11.52 2.70 6.35
C ARG A 48 10.63 1.60 5.77
N ALA A 49 10.88 1.21 4.53
CA ALA A 49 10.26 0.06 3.88
C ALA A 49 11.32 -0.80 3.18
N GLU A 50 10.98 -2.06 2.95
CA GLU A 50 11.79 -3.00 2.17
C GLU A 50 10.98 -3.47 0.96
N GLN A 51 11.59 -3.44 -0.22
CA GLN A 51 10.97 -3.96 -1.44
C GLN A 51 11.45 -5.39 -1.70
N HIS A 52 10.48 -6.32 -1.81
CA HIS A 52 10.73 -7.74 -2.03
C HIS A 52 10.66 -8.13 -3.51
N SER A 53 9.81 -7.46 -4.29
CA SER A 53 9.65 -7.72 -5.72
C SER A 53 9.41 -6.44 -6.52
N PHE A 54 10.02 -6.39 -7.71
CA PHE A 54 9.87 -5.28 -8.68
C PHE A 54 9.84 -5.73 -10.15
N ASN A 55 9.98 -7.03 -10.42
CA ASN A 55 10.05 -7.60 -11.77
C ASN A 55 8.81 -8.47 -12.06
N GLY A 56 7.69 -7.82 -12.28
CA GLY A 56 6.36 -8.43 -12.42
C GLY A 56 5.44 -8.04 -11.27
N TYR A 57 4.18 -8.49 -11.33
CA TYR A 57 3.17 -8.13 -10.34
C TYR A 57 2.88 -9.28 -9.36
N PRO A 58 2.66 -8.97 -8.07
CA PRO A 58 2.69 -7.63 -7.49
C PRO A 58 4.13 -7.13 -7.28
N ASN A 59 4.31 -5.80 -7.33
CA ASN A 59 5.43 -5.17 -6.65
C ASN A 59 5.12 -5.20 -5.16
N ARG A 60 5.96 -5.86 -4.37
CA ARG A 60 5.70 -6.13 -2.96
C ARG A 60 6.67 -5.40 -2.06
N TYR A 61 6.13 -4.82 -1.00
CA TYR A 61 6.87 -4.12 0.04
C TYR A 61 6.45 -4.60 1.43
N THR A 62 7.36 -4.49 2.39
CA THR A 62 7.03 -4.55 3.82
C THR A 62 7.40 -3.23 4.48
N VAL A 63 6.52 -2.75 5.37
CA VAL A 63 6.68 -1.47 6.06
C VAL A 63 6.11 -1.56 7.48
N PRO A 64 6.79 -1.02 8.52
CA PRO A 64 6.22 -0.94 9.86
C PRO A 64 4.96 -0.07 9.86
N ALA A 65 3.95 -0.50 10.62
CA ALA A 65 2.70 0.25 10.75
C ALA A 65 2.92 1.66 11.31
N GLY A 66 3.89 1.84 12.20
CA GLY A 66 4.26 3.15 12.76
C GLY A 66 4.79 4.12 11.72
N ASP A 67 5.44 3.61 10.67
CA ASP A 67 5.91 4.42 9.55
C ASP A 67 4.81 4.65 8.53
N PHE A 68 3.95 3.66 8.28
CA PHE A 68 2.99 3.68 7.18
C PHE A 68 1.62 4.27 7.54
N VAL A 69 1.05 3.92 8.70
CA VAL A 69 -0.29 4.34 9.12
C VAL A 69 -0.44 5.86 9.10
N PRO A 70 0.53 6.66 9.61
CA PRO A 70 0.42 8.12 9.55
C PRO A 70 0.29 8.68 8.12
N PHE A 71 0.79 7.98 7.09
CA PHE A 71 0.67 8.43 5.70
C PHE A 71 -0.69 8.17 5.08
N ILE A 72 -1.41 7.13 5.53
CA ILE A 72 -2.60 6.64 4.81
C ILE A 72 -3.91 6.81 5.60
N ILE A 73 -3.85 7.13 6.90
CA ILE A 73 -5.03 7.10 7.79
C ILE A 73 -6.12 8.11 7.38
N ASP A 74 -5.71 9.24 6.83
CA ASP A 74 -6.60 10.29 6.32
C ASP A 74 -6.92 10.15 4.82
N GLY A 75 -6.28 9.18 4.16
CA GLY A 75 -6.39 8.91 2.75
C GLY A 75 -5.02 8.57 2.16
N PRO A 76 -4.96 7.87 1.02
CA PRO A 76 -3.70 7.57 0.36
C PRO A 76 -2.98 8.86 -0.09
N PRO A 77 -1.64 8.90 -0.05
CA PRO A 77 -0.86 10.02 -0.52
C PRO A 77 -1.24 10.43 -1.94
N VAL A 78 -1.30 11.73 -2.17
CA VAL A 78 -1.54 12.34 -3.49
C VAL A 78 -0.35 13.21 -3.81
N GLU A 79 0.39 12.84 -4.84
CA GLU A 79 1.44 13.68 -5.39
C GLU A 79 0.87 14.75 -6.32
N ASP A 80 1.27 16.00 -6.13
CA ASP A 80 0.87 17.10 -7.01
C ASP A 80 1.69 17.08 -8.31
N TRP A 81 1.22 16.27 -9.25
CA TRP A 81 1.72 16.23 -10.64
C TRP A 81 0.97 17.21 -11.56
N GLY A 82 0.22 18.15 -10.99
CA GLY A 82 -0.68 19.04 -11.71
C GLY A 82 -2.08 18.45 -11.94
N PRO A 83 -2.95 19.18 -12.64
CA PRO A 83 -4.37 18.86 -12.74
C PRO A 83 -4.61 17.44 -13.26
N ASN A 84 -5.43 16.68 -12.53
CA ASN A 84 -5.87 15.31 -12.88
C ASN A 84 -4.78 14.23 -12.97
N LYS A 85 -3.58 14.46 -12.44
CA LYS A 85 -2.47 13.49 -12.53
C LYS A 85 -2.14 12.71 -11.26
N GLY A 86 -2.48 13.23 -10.08
CA GLY A 86 -2.21 12.58 -8.78
C GLY A 86 -3.45 11.97 -8.13
N GLN A 87 -4.38 11.43 -8.92
CA GLN A 87 -5.66 10.98 -8.34
C GLN A 87 -5.59 9.57 -7.79
N ASN A 88 -6.33 9.36 -6.69
CA ASN A 88 -6.66 8.07 -6.12
C ASN A 88 -8.18 7.87 -6.20
N TRP A 89 -8.62 6.65 -6.41
CA TRP A 89 -10.04 6.28 -6.46
C TRP A 89 -10.28 4.93 -5.77
N ASN A 90 -11.56 4.56 -5.59
CA ASN A 90 -11.98 3.33 -4.91
C ASN A 90 -11.28 3.11 -3.54
N VAL A 91 -11.07 4.21 -2.81
CA VAL A 91 -10.32 4.22 -1.56
C VAL A 91 -11.12 3.54 -0.44
N THR A 92 -10.52 2.52 0.16
CA THR A 92 -11.01 1.83 1.35
C THR A 92 -9.94 1.89 2.43
N ILE A 93 -10.24 2.53 3.57
CA ILE A 93 -9.34 2.59 4.73
C ILE A 93 -10.08 2.08 5.96
N HIS A 94 -9.67 0.94 6.51
CA HIS A 94 -10.21 0.39 7.74
C HIS A 94 -9.51 1.02 8.95
N ARG A 95 -9.81 2.29 9.22
CA ARG A 95 -9.13 3.09 10.27
C ARG A 95 -8.99 2.38 11.61
N GLN A 96 -10.07 1.78 12.10
CA GLN A 96 -10.07 1.05 13.38
C GLN A 96 -9.08 -0.12 13.39
N ARG A 97 -8.91 -0.82 12.26
CA ARG A 97 -7.93 -1.91 12.15
C ARG A 97 -6.52 -1.37 12.12
N LEU A 98 -6.27 -0.28 11.38
CA LEU A 98 -4.95 0.36 11.30
C LEU A 98 -4.46 0.90 12.64
N VAL A 99 -5.31 1.62 13.39
CA VAL A 99 -4.92 2.20 14.68
C VAL A 99 -4.77 1.15 15.79
N ALA A 100 -5.32 -0.05 15.60
CA ALA A 100 -5.16 -1.17 16.52
C ALA A 100 -3.82 -1.91 16.34
N LEU A 101 -3.10 -1.67 15.23
CA LEU A 101 -1.81 -2.30 14.98
C LEU A 101 -0.70 -1.66 15.84
N PRO A 102 0.15 -2.47 16.49
CA PRO A 102 1.38 -1.95 17.10
C PRO A 102 2.26 -1.24 16.07
N ALA A 103 2.99 -0.20 16.48
CA ALA A 103 3.85 0.56 15.56
C ALA A 103 4.93 -0.29 14.86
N TYR A 104 5.42 -1.34 15.52
CA TYR A 104 6.41 -2.27 14.96
C TYR A 104 5.79 -3.38 14.09
N HIS A 105 4.46 -3.45 14.01
CA HIS A 105 3.76 -4.47 13.24
C HIS A 105 4.06 -4.29 11.75
N MET A 106 4.56 -5.33 11.09
CA MET A 106 4.89 -5.26 9.67
C MET A 106 3.65 -5.41 8.82
N LEU A 107 3.43 -4.45 7.93
CA LEU A 107 2.40 -4.48 6.90
C LEU A 107 3.01 -4.98 5.60
N THR A 108 2.25 -5.80 4.86
CA THR A 108 2.55 -6.12 3.46
C THR A 108 1.78 -5.16 2.57
N VAL A 109 2.50 -4.49 1.66
CA VAL A 109 1.93 -3.61 0.64
C VAL A 109 2.17 -4.23 -0.72
N ASP A 110 1.10 -4.64 -1.38
CA ASP A 110 1.12 -5.17 -2.75
C ASP A 110 0.61 -4.11 -3.73
N VAL A 111 1.36 -3.87 -4.79
CA VAL A 111 0.99 -2.98 -5.89
C VAL A 111 0.81 -3.80 -7.17
N TRP A 112 -0.40 -3.79 -7.70
CA TRP A 112 -0.81 -4.51 -8.90
C TRP A 112 -1.03 -3.55 -10.06
N ASP A 113 -0.74 -4.00 -11.27
CA ASP A 113 -1.17 -3.31 -12.49
C ASP A 113 -2.68 -3.33 -12.62
N GLN A 114 -3.24 -2.23 -13.11
CA GLN A 114 -4.59 -2.18 -13.62
C GLN A 114 -4.53 -2.05 -15.13
N THR A 115 -4.90 -3.13 -15.84
CA THR A 115 -5.11 -3.11 -17.29
C THR A 115 -6.46 -2.47 -17.62
#